data_AF-A0A645JQH9-F1
#
_entry.id   AF-A0A645JQH9-F1
#
_cell.length_a   1.000
_cell.length_b   1.000
_cell.length_c   1.000
_cell.angle_alpha   90.00
_cell.angle_beta   90.00
_cell.angle_gamma   90.00
#
_symmetry.space_group_name_H-M   'P 1'
#
loop_
_entity.id
_entity.type
_entity.pdbx_description
1 polymer ?
#
loop_
_entity_poly.entity_id
_entity_poly.type
_entity_poly.pdbx_seq_one_letter_code
_entity_poly.pdbx_strand_id
1 'polypeptide(L)'
;MRNVGSEIAENTTVYVALQADDESKVWDQIESDPVIIEPEEAYQFTAKGLRVPGGKSFRVYVQASGENLLSEEITSEWVSI
;
A
#
# COMPACT_ATOMS: atom_id res chain seq x y z
N MET A 1 1.28 9.33 0.71
CA MET A 1 0.64 9.25 2.04
C MET A 1 1.00 10.49 2.82
N ARG A 2 0.09 11.05 3.63
CA ARG A 2 0.34 12.24 4.43
C ARG A 2 0.00 11.98 5.89
N ASN A 3 0.87 12.33 6.82
CA ASN A 3 0.55 12.29 8.24
C ASN A 3 -0.31 13.51 8.57
N VAL A 4 -1.60 13.31 8.83
CA VAL A 4 -2.54 14.37 9.23
C VAL A 4 -2.81 14.37 10.74
N GLY A 5 -2.13 13.52 11.50
CA GLY A 5 -2.19 13.45 12.95
C GLY A 5 -1.21 14.41 13.62
N SER A 6 -1.30 14.49 14.96
CA SER A 6 -0.41 15.31 15.79
C SER A 6 0.83 14.57 16.29
N GLU A 7 0.87 13.24 16.13
CA GLU A 7 1.96 12.38 16.58
C GLU A 7 2.85 11.97 15.41
N ILE A 8 4.11 11.64 15.71
CA ILE A 8 5.04 11.09 14.73
C ILE A 8 4.61 9.66 14.39
N ALA A 9 4.47 9.36 13.10
CA ALA A 9 4.21 8.01 12.63
C ALA A 9 5.54 7.26 12.52
N GLU A 10 5.73 6.23 13.34
CA GLU A 10 6.97 5.46 13.41
C GLU A 10 6.81 4.11 12.72
N ASN A 11 7.94 3.54 12.26
CA ASN A 11 7.99 2.22 11.63
C ASN A 11 6.91 2.02 10.54
N THR A 12 6.62 3.07 9.78
CA THR A 12 5.55 3.06 8.79
C THR A 12 6.04 2.39 7.52
N THR A 13 5.31 1.38 7.07
CA THR A 13 5.58 0.65 5.82
C THR A 13 4.39 0.79 4.89
N VAL A 14 4.67 1.11 3.61
CA VAL A 14 3.66 1.16 2.55
C VAL A 14 3.73 -0.13 1.75
N TYR A 15 2.62 -0.84 1.69
CA TYR A 15 2.42 -2.06 0.93
C TYR A 15 1.63 -1.75 -0.33
N VAL A 16 2.10 -2.27 -1.47
CA VAL A 16 1.40 -2.22 -2.75
C VAL A 16 1.30 -3.64 -3.30
N ALA A 17 0.09 -4.14 -3.44
CA ALA A 17 -0.18 -5.50 -3.86
C ALA A 17 -1.11 -5.55 -5.08
N LEU A 18 -0.97 -6.63 -5.85
CA LEU A 18 -1.98 -7.04 -6.83
C LEU A 18 -2.93 -8.02 -6.13
N GLN A 19 -4.06 -7.53 -5.62
CA GLN A 19 -5.03 -8.34 -4.90
C GLN A 19 -5.85 -9.19 -5.87
N ALA A 20 -6.11 -10.44 -5.51
CA ALA A 20 -6.97 -11.35 -6.28
C ALA A 20 -8.45 -11.15 -5.96
N ASP A 21 -9.35 -11.68 -6.79
CA ASP A 21 -10.80 -11.64 -6.59
C ASP A 21 -11.22 -12.19 -5.21
N ASP A 22 -10.47 -13.17 -4.72
CA ASP A 22 -10.47 -13.55 -3.32
C ASP A 22 -9.61 -12.54 -2.55
N GLU A 23 -10.26 -11.55 -1.92
CA GLU A 23 -9.60 -10.43 -1.25
C GLU A 23 -8.61 -10.83 -0.15
N SER A 24 -8.64 -12.09 0.30
CA SER A 24 -7.65 -12.66 1.23
C SER A 24 -6.31 -13.04 0.56
N LYS A 25 -6.22 -12.95 -0.76
CA LYS A 25 -5.07 -13.37 -1.55
C LYS A 25 -4.49 -12.22 -2.36
N VAL A 26 -3.17 -12.27 -2.49
CA VAL A 26 -2.38 -11.38 -3.34
C VAL A 26 -1.60 -12.21 -4.34
N TRP A 27 -1.54 -11.73 -5.58
CA TRP A 27 -0.75 -12.34 -6.65
C TRP A 27 0.73 -11.97 -6.52
N ASP A 28 1.00 -10.72 -6.17
CA ASP A 28 2.33 -10.17 -5.95
C ASP A 28 2.24 -8.94 -5.03
N GLN A 29 3.34 -8.62 -4.34
CA GLN A 29 3.41 -7.49 -3.40
C GLN A 29 4.81 -6.88 -3.40
N ILE A 30 4.86 -5.56 -3.26
CA ILE A 30 6.06 -4.79 -2.99
C ILE A 30 5.79 -3.91 -1.76
N GLU A 31 6.79 -3.81 -0.90
CA GLU A 31 6.77 -2.95 0.28
C GLU A 31 7.88 -1.90 0.22
N SER A 32 7.67 -0.77 0.87
CA SER A 32 8.73 0.20 1.12
C SER A 32 9.63 -0.26 2.26
N ASP A 33 10.82 0.34 2.36
CA ASP A 33 11.53 0.33 3.64
C ASP A 33 10.69 1.07 4.71
N PRO A 34 10.81 0.71 6.00
CA PRO A 34 10.17 1.43 7.08
C PRO A 34 10.62 2.89 7.13
N VAL A 35 9.67 3.81 7.33
CA VAL A 35 9.90 5.26 7.34
C VAL A 35 9.26 5.89 8.59
N ILE A 36 9.88 6.97 9.06
CA ILE A 36 9.33 7.88 10.07
C ILE A 36 8.71 9.07 9.34
N ILE A 37 7.48 9.43 9.68
CA ILE A 37 6.75 10.55 9.04
C ILE A 37 6.30 11.53 10.12
N GLU A 38 6.89 12.72 10.11
CA GLU A 38 6.53 13.82 11.02
C GLU A 38 5.09 14.31 10.77
N PRO A 39 4.45 14.95 11.76
CA PRO A 39 3.15 15.60 11.56
C PRO A 39 3.14 16.55 10.35
N GLU A 40 2.05 16.52 9.59
CA GLU A 40 1.81 17.29 8.36
C GLU A 40 2.69 16.97 7.14
N GLU A 41 3.74 16.17 7.31
CA GLU A 41 4.62 15.72 6.23
C GLU A 41 3.98 14.66 5.34
N ALA A 42 4.54 14.52 4.13
CA ALA A 42 4.09 13.56 3.15
C ALA A 42 5.24 12.67 2.67
N TYR A 43 4.97 11.37 2.62
CA TYR A 43 5.85 10.37 2.06
C TYR A 43 5.33 9.87 0.70
N GLN A 44 6.24 9.76 -0.26
CA GLN A 44 5.96 9.25 -1.60
C GLN A 44 6.74 7.97 -1.86
N PHE A 45 6.02 6.92 -2.26
CA PHE A 45 6.57 5.63 -2.61
C PHE A 45 6.13 5.24 -4.02
N THR A 46 7.05 4.70 -4.82
CA THR A 46 6.76 4.19 -6.16
C THR A 46 7.12 2.71 -6.24
N ALA A 47 6.11 1.84 -6.23
CA ALA A 47 6.29 0.42 -6.46
C ALA A 47 6.58 0.13 -7.94
N LYS A 48 7.60 -0.68 -8.22
CA LYS A 48 7.99 -1.10 -9.58
C LYS A 48 8.32 -2.58 -9.61
N GLY A 49 7.91 -3.26 -10.69
CA GLY A 49 8.26 -4.67 -10.90
C GLY A 49 7.23 -5.68 -10.39
N LEU A 50 6.01 -5.23 -10.05
CA LEU A 50 4.88 -6.13 -9.76
C LEU A 50 4.58 -7.01 -10.98
N ARG A 51 4.44 -8.32 -10.73
CA ARG A 51 4.17 -9.34 -11.75
C ARG A 51 2.68 -9.51 -11.91
N VAL A 52 2.17 -8.95 -13.00
CA VAL A 52 0.76 -9.05 -13.37
C VAL A 52 0.38 -10.51 -13.66
N PRO A 53 -0.71 -11.04 -13.08
CA PRO A 53 -1.18 -12.38 -13.36
C PRO A 53 -1.91 -12.42 -14.71
N GLY A 54 -1.38 -13.14 -15.70
CA GLY A 54 -2.00 -13.24 -17.03
C GLY A 54 -3.32 -14.03 -17.01
N GLY A 55 -4.36 -13.50 -17.64
CA GLY A 55 -5.67 -14.15 -17.76
C GLY A 55 -6.44 -14.25 -16.43
N LYS A 56 -6.04 -13.47 -15.42
CA LYS A 56 -6.69 -13.39 -14.11
C LYS A 56 -7.07 -11.94 -13.82
N SER A 57 -8.12 -11.78 -13.05
CA SER A 57 -8.50 -10.48 -12.53
C SER A 57 -7.62 -10.11 -11.33
N PHE A 58 -7.31 -8.83 -11.23
CA PHE A 58 -6.63 -8.25 -10.08
C PHE A 58 -7.05 -6.80 -9.91
N ARG A 59 -6.82 -6.25 -8.71
CA ARG A 59 -6.82 -4.80 -8.47
C ARG A 59 -5.55 -4.40 -7.74
N VAL A 60 -5.17 -3.14 -7.87
CA VAL A 60 -4.10 -2.57 -7.06
C VAL A 60 -4.67 -2.29 -5.67
N TYR A 61 -4.06 -2.87 -4.65
CA TYR A 61 -4.36 -2.62 -3.24
C TYR A 61 -3.15 -1.95 -2.60
N VAL A 62 -3.38 -0.81 -1.95
CA VAL A 62 -2.37 -0.05 -1.22
C VAL A 62 -2.79 0.03 0.23
N GLN A 63 -1.87 -0.31 1.13
CA GLN A 63 -2.07 -0.20 2.58
C GLN A 63 -0.85 0.46 3.20
N ALA A 64 -1.07 1.35 4.16
CA ALA A 64 -0.02 1.85 5.03
C ALA A 64 -0.26 1.36 6.46
N SER A 65 0.79 0.83 7.10
CA SER A 65 0.75 0.34 8.48
C SER A 65 1.98 0.81 9.23
N GLY A 66 1.81 1.20 10.49
CA GLY A 66 2.87 1.75 11.34
C GLY A 66 2.34 2.09 12.73
N GLU A 67 3.24 2.55 13.60
CA GLU A 67 2.88 3.03 14.93
C GLU A 67 2.36 4.47 14.85
N ASN A 68 1.37 4.79 15.71
CA ASN A 68 0.68 6.08 15.73
C ASN A 68 0.05 6.49 14.39
N LEU A 69 -0.21 5.51 13.53
CA LEU A 69 -0.78 5.71 12.21
C LEU A 69 -2.22 5.20 12.14
N LEU A 70 -3.12 6.03 11.60
CA LEU A 70 -4.42 5.57 11.12
C LEU A 70 -4.21 4.78 9.83
N SER A 71 -4.48 3.48 9.86
CA SER A 71 -4.39 2.61 8.70
C SER A 71 -5.37 3.09 7.62
N GLU A 72 -4.83 3.49 6.47
CA GLU A 72 -5.60 3.78 5.26
C GLU A 72 -5.36 2.69 4.23
N GLU A 73 -6.45 2.27 3.60
CA GLU A 73 -6.46 1.28 2.53
C GLU A 73 -7.10 1.91 1.30
N ILE A 74 -6.43 1.76 0.15
CA ILE A 74 -6.91 2.28 -1.13
C ILE A 74 -6.89 1.14 -2.13
N THR A 75 -8.00 0.93 -2.82
CA THR A 75 -8.12 -0.06 -3.89
C THR A 75 -8.38 0.63 -5.22
N SER A 76 -7.85 0.07 -6.29
CA SER A 76 -8.27 0.42 -7.65
C SER A 76 -9.52 -0.36 -8.06
N GLU A 77 -10.10 0.04 -9.19
CA GLU A 77 -11.02 -0.82 -9.93
C GLU A 77 -10.33 -2.14 -10.33
N TRP A 78 -11.16 -3.18 -10.51
CA TRP A 78 -10.71 -4.47 -11.02
C TRP A 78 -10.28 -4.37 -12.48
N VAL A 79 -9.20 -5.06 -12.80
CA VAL A 79 -8.62 -5.15 -14.13
C VAL A 79 -8.47 -6.62 -14.50
N SER A 80 -8.82 -6.96 -15.75
CA SER A 80 -8.59 -8.27 -16.34
C SER A 80 -7.86 -8.08 -17.67
N ILE A 81 -6.72 -8.75 -17.84
CA ILE A 81 -5.86 -8.67 -19.04
C ILE A 81 -5.38 -10.04 -19.48
#